data_AF-A0A0K8W194-F1
#
_entry.id   AF-A0A0K8W194-F1
#
_cell.length_a   1.000
_cell.length_b   1.000
_cell.length_c   1.000
_cell.angle_alpha   90.00
_cell.angle_beta   90.00
_cell.angle_gamma   90.00
#
_symmetry.space_group_name_H-M   'P 1'
#
loop_
_entity.id
_entity.type
_entity.pdbx_description
1 polymer ?
#
loop_
_entity_poly.entity_id
_entity_poly.type
_entity_poly.pdbx_seq_one_letter_code
_entity_poly.pdbx_strand_id
1 'polypeptide(L)'
;DPRPLWKILREQGKCDVLSILEKEELLLSPREIARRERAFKVFNQIYYNKSWIDVLFLKDLRDNGNLLLPQCKVSTPFLRHLTNTKYDVLKKFLKMLQARSPLYNEQMRKCPDKEVWEKHRQAHLNHIQYQTRRNMLTILRTIRQLRAMGQIAKLSKYVEEVMGDYVVLKTHRVMPWKFEFLNEVYNTLALAYTDRYIKPNEGNSATESKKNTNLMHLLRIPTDKNKDRSVTFVFGDKSTYTEPDATDYTMIAYKKYLARLEKRIHFAKYSIEKCYLLHEIARSHLGQSRFDECCSVARKAIEESKNCNSNVWRFLSTILICKSHAVLHKVERAKEILDEALLVANSLNSPALVAFVENCRLMNEAELSLKKRTQSMESVRRRKSKISLESRNSQISQQSN
;
A
#
# COMPACT_ATOMS: atom_id res chain seq x y z
N ASP A 1 -10.23 27.52 41.95
CA ASP A 1 -10.29 26.06 42.16
C ASP A 1 -9.02 25.40 41.60
N PRO A 2 -8.19 24.75 42.44
CA PRO A 2 -6.90 24.16 42.04
C PRO A 2 -7.00 22.70 41.56
N ARG A 3 -8.19 22.22 41.21
CA ARG A 3 -8.42 20.80 40.88
C ARG A 3 -8.06 20.52 39.41
N PRO A 4 -7.48 19.35 39.09
CA PRO A 4 -7.09 19.00 37.73
C PRO A 4 -8.31 18.86 36.80
N LEU A 5 -8.17 19.36 35.57
CA LEU A 5 -9.23 19.54 34.57
C LEU A 5 -10.10 18.29 34.33
N TRP A 6 -9.49 17.11 34.35
CA TRP A 6 -10.19 15.83 34.13
C TRP A 6 -11.23 15.53 35.23
N LYS A 7 -11.00 15.97 36.47
CA LYS A 7 -11.90 15.71 37.60
C LYS A 7 -13.15 16.59 37.50
N ILE A 8 -12.96 17.84 37.08
CA ILE A 8 -14.03 18.80 36.80
C ILE A 8 -14.89 18.31 35.62
N LEU A 9 -14.26 17.81 34.55
CA LEU A 9 -14.96 17.30 33.37
C LEU A 9 -15.70 15.98 33.65
N ARG A 10 -15.19 15.15 34.57
CA ARG A 10 -15.86 13.93 35.04
C ARG A 10 -17.11 14.25 35.87
N GLU A 11 -17.02 15.21 36.78
CA GLU A 11 -18.16 15.69 37.57
C GLU A 11 -19.25 16.33 36.69
N GLN A 12 -18.89 16.90 35.53
CA GLN A 12 -19.82 17.43 34.53
C GLN A 12 -20.38 16.39 33.55
N GLY A 13 -20.04 15.10 33.70
CA GLY A 13 -20.51 14.03 32.79
C GLY A 13 -19.96 14.15 31.35
N LYS A 14 -18.91 14.94 31.12
CA LYS A 14 -18.30 15.18 29.79
C LYS A 14 -17.02 14.37 29.58
N CYS A 15 -16.67 13.49 30.52
CA CYS A 15 -15.44 12.71 30.49
C CYS A 15 -15.74 11.27 30.05
N ASP A 16 -16.25 11.11 28.84
CA ASP A 16 -16.13 9.83 28.15
C ASP A 16 -14.69 9.70 27.67
N VAL A 17 -14.02 8.62 28.07
CA VAL A 17 -12.64 8.29 27.63
C VAL A 17 -12.54 8.15 26.10
N LEU A 18 -13.69 8.10 25.42
CA LEU A 18 -13.86 8.02 23.97
C LEU A 18 -14.13 9.37 23.28
N SER A 19 -14.32 10.47 24.01
CA SER A 19 -14.65 11.78 23.43
C SER A 19 -13.43 12.72 23.37
N ILE A 20 -12.25 12.18 23.02
CA ILE A 20 -11.31 13.05 22.32
C ILE A 20 -12.03 13.36 21.01
N LEU A 21 -12.52 14.60 20.84
CA LEU A 21 -12.89 15.09 19.52
C LEU A 21 -11.66 14.85 18.65
N GLU A 22 -11.65 13.74 17.91
CA GLU A 22 -10.67 13.49 16.87
C GLU A 22 -10.74 14.75 16.02
N LYS A 23 -9.73 15.62 16.15
CA LYS A 23 -9.61 16.76 15.27
C LYS A 23 -9.56 16.14 13.89
N GLU A 24 -10.61 16.33 13.09
CA GLU A 24 -10.66 15.80 11.74
C GLU A 24 -9.33 16.15 11.08
N GLU A 25 -8.46 15.15 10.92
CA GLU A 25 -7.19 15.36 10.27
C GLU A 25 -7.55 15.73 8.84
N LEU A 26 -7.43 17.02 8.49
CA LEU A 26 -7.66 17.47 7.13
C LEU A 26 -6.63 16.78 6.24
N LEU A 27 -7.03 15.66 5.64
CA LEU A 27 -6.23 14.93 4.68
C LEU A 27 -6.07 15.80 3.45
N LEU A 28 -4.92 16.46 3.34
CA LEU A 28 -4.58 17.29 2.20
C LEU A 28 -4.09 16.39 1.06
N SER A 29 -4.58 16.64 -0.15
CA SER A 29 -4.07 15.94 -1.31
C SER A 29 -2.57 16.26 -1.50
N PRO A 30 -1.73 15.30 -1.93
CA PRO A 30 -0.31 15.57 -2.19
C PRO A 30 -0.09 16.76 -3.15
N ARG A 31 -1.04 16.95 -4.08
CA ARG A 31 -1.09 18.08 -4.99
C ARG A 31 -1.36 19.41 -4.28
N GLU A 32 -2.25 19.44 -3.28
CA GLU A 32 -2.51 20.64 -2.49
C GLU A 32 -1.34 21.00 -1.59
N ILE A 33 -0.67 20.01 -1.01
CA ILE A 33 0.57 20.22 -0.25
C ILE A 33 1.62 20.89 -1.15
N ALA A 34 1.90 20.32 -2.32
CA ALA A 34 2.83 20.90 -3.29
C ALA A 34 2.39 22.28 -3.80
N ARG A 35 1.08 22.50 -3.98
CA ARG A 35 0.53 23.82 -4.34
C ARG A 35 0.76 24.84 -3.24
N ARG A 36 0.51 24.49 -1.97
CA ARG A 36 0.71 25.38 -0.81
C ARG A 36 2.18 25.70 -0.63
N GLU A 37 3.07 24.73 -0.78
CA GLU A 37 4.52 24.95 -0.73
C GLU A 37 4.99 25.87 -1.85
N ARG A 38 4.54 25.65 -3.09
CA ARG A 38 4.87 26.54 -4.20
C ARG A 38 4.31 27.95 -3.99
N ALA A 39 3.06 28.06 -3.56
CA ALA A 39 2.43 29.34 -3.27
C ALA A 39 3.20 30.09 -2.18
N PHE A 40 3.61 29.39 -1.12
CA PHE A 40 4.45 29.94 -0.06
C PHE A 40 5.78 30.46 -0.61
N LYS A 41 6.48 29.68 -1.44
CA LYS A 41 7.74 30.11 -2.07
C LYS A 41 7.55 31.34 -2.96
N VAL A 42 6.60 31.29 -3.89
CA VAL A 42 6.32 32.40 -4.83
C VAL A 42 5.91 33.66 -4.08
N PHE A 43 5.05 33.52 -3.08
CA PHE A 43 4.58 34.64 -2.26
C PHE A 43 5.74 35.31 -1.52
N ASN A 44 6.58 34.53 -0.83
CA ASN A 44 7.74 35.09 -0.13
C ASN A 44 8.79 35.66 -1.09
N GLN A 45 9.01 35.04 -2.25
CA GLN A 45 9.93 35.55 -3.27
C GLN A 45 9.48 36.89 -3.85
N ILE A 46 8.17 37.12 -3.99
CA ILE A 46 7.65 38.38 -4.52
C ILE A 46 7.85 39.53 -3.53
N TYR A 47 7.62 39.30 -2.23
CA TYR A 47 7.68 40.36 -1.22
C TYR A 47 9.05 40.53 -0.55
N TYR A 48 9.79 39.44 -0.32
CA TYR A 48 11.10 39.46 0.34
C TYR A 48 12.28 39.25 -0.61
N ASN A 49 12.04 39.09 -1.92
CA ASN A 49 13.07 38.89 -2.94
C ASN A 49 14.05 37.78 -2.54
N LYS A 50 15.32 38.10 -2.23
CA LYS A 50 16.36 37.12 -1.86
C LYS A 50 16.24 36.62 -0.41
N SER A 51 15.68 37.42 0.50
CA SER A 51 15.52 37.11 1.92
C SER A 51 14.41 36.09 2.23
N TRP A 52 13.72 35.59 1.20
CA TRP A 52 12.75 34.51 1.37
C TRP A 52 13.39 33.20 1.88
N ILE A 53 14.69 33.01 1.64
CA ILE A 53 15.46 31.86 2.14
C ILE A 53 15.52 31.89 3.66
N ASP A 54 15.69 33.08 4.26
CA ASP A 54 15.72 33.26 5.71
C ASP A 54 14.35 32.95 6.34
N VAL A 55 13.26 33.25 5.63
CA VAL A 55 11.90 32.89 6.05
C VAL A 55 11.69 31.37 6.04
N LEU A 56 12.26 30.67 5.05
CA LEU A 56 12.23 29.21 5.01
C LEU A 56 13.06 28.62 6.15
N PHE A 57 14.27 29.13 6.36
CA PHE A 57 15.15 28.73 7.45
C PHE A 57 14.48 28.89 8.82
N LEU A 58 13.84 30.03 9.08
CA LEU A 58 13.10 30.28 10.34
C LEU A 58 11.87 29.39 10.49
N LYS A 59 11.23 29.00 9.39
CA LYS A 59 10.13 28.04 9.42
C LYS A 59 10.65 26.66 9.84
N ASP A 60 11.75 26.21 9.23
CA ASP A 60 12.34 24.89 9.50
C ASP A 60 12.93 24.81 10.91
N LEU A 61 13.51 25.91 11.42
CA LEU A 61 13.99 26.03 12.80
C LEU A 61 12.93 25.74 13.87
N ARG A 62 11.65 25.94 13.58
CA ARG A 62 10.56 25.69 14.53
C ARG A 62 10.33 24.20 14.78
N ASP A 63 10.64 23.37 13.78
CA ASP A 63 10.38 21.93 13.78
C ASP A 63 11.68 21.11 13.89
N ASN A 64 12.84 21.77 13.94
CA ASN A 64 14.15 21.13 14.02
C ASN A 64 14.36 20.44 15.39
N GLY A 65 14.37 19.10 15.37
CA GLY A 65 14.63 18.26 16.55
C GLY A 65 16.02 18.46 17.18
N ASN A 66 17.00 18.90 16.40
CA ASN A 66 18.35 19.21 16.90
C ASN A 66 18.39 20.50 17.75
N LEU A 67 17.49 21.45 17.50
CA LEU A 67 17.37 22.68 18.31
C LEU A 67 16.45 22.44 19.52
N LEU A 68 15.39 21.66 19.33
CA LEU A 68 14.35 21.41 20.32
C LEU A 68 14.51 20.01 20.95
N LEU A 69 15.63 19.79 21.62
CA LEU A 69 15.95 18.54 22.30
C LEU A 69 14.98 18.29 23.48
N PRO A 70 14.16 17.22 23.47
CA PRO A 70 13.17 16.97 24.52
C PRO A 70 13.79 16.77 25.92
N GLN A 71 15.09 16.51 25.98
CA GLN A 71 15.88 16.35 27.21
C GLN A 71 16.06 17.67 27.96
N CYS A 72 16.11 18.80 27.25
CA CYS A 72 16.43 20.12 27.81
C CYS A 72 15.15 20.88 28.23
N LYS A 73 14.62 20.58 29.41
CA LYS A 73 13.31 21.09 29.89
C LYS A 73 13.22 22.62 30.07
N VAL A 74 14.34 23.31 30.31
CA VAL A 74 14.36 24.77 30.59
C VAL A 74 14.60 25.60 29.32
N SER A 75 15.57 25.20 28.49
CA SER A 75 15.95 25.96 27.30
C SER A 75 15.01 25.73 26.11
N THR A 76 14.45 24.53 25.95
CA THR A 76 13.53 24.25 24.84
C THR A 76 12.25 25.06 24.81
N PRO A 77 11.51 25.30 25.92
CA PRO A 77 10.32 26.15 25.85
C PRO A 77 10.67 27.59 25.49
N PHE A 78 11.80 28.11 26.00
CA PHE A 78 12.28 29.44 25.67
C PHE A 78 12.66 29.57 24.18
N LEU A 79 13.45 28.62 23.66
CA LEU A 79 13.85 28.60 22.25
C LEU A 79 12.65 28.44 21.32
N ARG A 80 11.69 27.58 21.67
CA ARG A 80 10.43 27.42 20.93
C ARG A 80 9.59 28.69 20.95
N HIS A 81 9.55 29.39 22.09
CA HIS A 81 8.87 30.67 22.17
C HIS A 81 9.55 31.72 21.29
N LEU A 82 10.89 31.82 21.34
CA LEU A 82 11.66 32.77 20.54
C LEU A 82 11.46 32.54 19.03
N THR A 83 11.60 31.29 18.56
CA THR A 83 11.45 30.96 17.12
C THR A 83 10.04 31.24 16.63
N ASN A 84 9.00 30.87 17.40
CA ASN A 84 7.61 31.17 17.05
C ASN A 84 7.36 32.68 17.01
N THR A 85 7.77 33.42 18.04
CA THR A 85 7.55 34.87 18.12
C THR A 85 8.23 35.61 16.96
N LYS A 86 9.49 35.27 16.63
CA LYS A 86 10.19 35.90 15.51
C LYS A 86 9.58 35.53 14.16
N TYR A 87 9.14 34.29 13.98
CA TYR A 87 8.42 33.87 12.77
C TYR A 87 7.07 34.58 12.63
N ASP A 88 6.33 34.77 13.72
CA ASP A 88 5.06 35.48 13.73
C ASP A 88 5.21 36.97 13.40
N VAL A 89 6.30 37.60 13.88
CA VAL A 89 6.65 38.98 13.51
C VAL A 89 6.88 39.08 11.99
N LEU A 90 7.66 38.17 11.39
CA LEU A 90 7.85 38.14 9.94
C LEU A 90 6.53 37.94 9.19
N LYS A 91 5.69 37.03 9.66
CA LYS A 91 4.37 36.79 9.06
C LYS A 91 3.48 38.03 9.12
N LYS A 92 3.54 38.81 10.21
CA LYS A 92 2.83 40.10 10.33
C LYS A 92 3.38 41.11 9.32
N PHE A 93 4.70 41.27 9.21
CA PHE A 93 5.31 42.15 8.22
C PHE A 93 4.92 41.78 6.78
N LEU A 94 4.94 40.50 6.46
CA LEU A 94 4.55 39.99 5.16
C LEU A 94 3.08 40.30 4.83
N LYS A 95 2.18 40.14 5.80
CA LYS A 95 0.77 40.53 5.65
C LYS A 95 0.60 42.04 5.46
N MET A 96 1.40 42.86 6.16
CA MET A 96 1.39 44.31 5.99
C MET A 96 1.88 44.71 4.59
N LEU A 97 2.92 44.07 4.07
CA LEU A 97 3.40 44.29 2.69
C LEU A 97 2.30 43.92 1.68
N GLN A 98 1.67 42.74 1.84
CA GLN A 98 0.57 42.31 0.97
C GLN A 98 -0.63 43.27 1.03
N ALA A 99 -0.97 43.81 2.20
CA ALA A 99 -2.06 44.77 2.36
C ALA A 99 -1.75 46.10 1.67
N ARG A 100 -0.48 46.53 1.64
CA ARG A 100 -0.03 47.74 0.95
C ARG A 100 0.04 47.57 -0.56
N SER A 101 0.59 46.45 -1.03
CA SER A 101 0.62 46.10 -2.45
C SER A 101 0.12 44.67 -2.66
N PRO A 102 -1.11 44.51 -3.17
CA PRO A 102 -1.64 43.17 -3.41
C PRO A 102 -0.88 42.48 -4.53
N LEU A 103 -0.87 41.14 -4.48
CA LEU A 103 -0.05 40.29 -5.34
C LEU A 103 -0.23 40.57 -6.84
N TYR A 104 -1.47 40.82 -7.27
CA TYR A 104 -1.75 41.10 -8.68
C TYR A 104 -1.06 42.39 -9.15
N ASN A 105 -0.94 43.40 -8.29
CA ASN A 105 -0.31 44.67 -8.63
C ASN A 105 1.21 44.50 -8.81
N GLU A 106 1.86 43.77 -7.89
CA GLU A 106 3.29 43.44 -8.02
C GLU A 106 3.59 42.57 -9.26
N GLN A 107 2.63 41.76 -9.71
CA GLN A 107 2.75 41.00 -10.96
C GLN A 107 2.60 41.90 -12.20
N MET A 108 1.65 42.83 -12.20
CA MET A 108 1.48 43.78 -13.30
C MET A 108 2.67 44.74 -13.44
N ARG A 109 3.30 45.14 -12.34
CA ARG A 109 4.53 45.95 -12.37
C ARG A 109 5.68 45.27 -13.13
N LYS A 110 5.75 43.93 -13.11
CA LYS A 110 6.81 43.17 -13.80
C LYS A 110 6.57 43.08 -15.30
N CYS A 111 5.32 43.11 -15.75
CA CYS A 111 4.94 43.02 -17.17
C CYS A 111 3.70 43.89 -17.42
N PRO A 112 3.87 45.15 -17.87
CA PRO A 112 2.74 46.05 -18.15
C PRO A 112 1.91 45.58 -19.35
N ASP A 113 2.53 44.95 -20.35
CA ASP A 113 1.83 44.47 -21.56
C ASP A 113 1.22 43.08 -21.34
N LYS A 114 -0.12 43.06 -21.26
CA LYS A 114 -0.89 41.84 -21.03
C LYS A 114 -0.73 40.80 -22.15
N GLU A 115 -0.71 41.23 -23.41
CA GLU A 115 -0.63 40.31 -24.56
C GLU A 115 0.72 39.59 -24.63
N VAL A 116 1.80 40.34 -24.42
CA VAL A 116 3.17 39.79 -24.38
C VAL A 116 3.29 38.80 -23.21
N TRP A 117 2.74 39.15 -22.05
CA TRP A 117 2.71 38.26 -20.89
C TRP A 117 1.92 36.97 -21.15
N GLU A 118 0.73 37.04 -21.77
CA GLU A 118 -0.08 35.85 -22.05
C GLU A 118 0.60 34.95 -23.10
N LYS A 119 1.26 35.54 -24.11
CA LYS A 119 2.09 34.79 -25.07
C LYS A 119 3.24 34.06 -24.39
N HIS A 120 3.99 34.74 -23.51
CA HIS A 120 5.06 34.09 -22.74
C HIS A 120 4.52 33.01 -21.81
N ARG A 121 3.39 33.24 -21.15
CA ARG A 121 2.74 32.25 -20.27
C ARG A 121 2.34 31.01 -21.05
N GLN A 122 1.77 31.18 -22.25
CA GLN A 122 1.37 30.08 -23.10
C GLN A 122 2.57 29.34 -23.67
N ALA A 123 3.61 30.05 -24.12
CA ALA A 123 4.87 29.44 -24.57
C ALA A 123 5.54 28.63 -23.45
N HIS A 124 5.58 29.17 -22.23
CA HIS A 124 6.10 28.47 -21.06
C HIS A 124 5.28 27.22 -20.72
N LEU A 125 3.95 27.30 -20.79
CA LEU A 125 3.08 26.16 -20.59
C LEU A 125 3.30 25.08 -21.65
N ASN A 126 3.40 25.45 -22.93
CA ASN A 126 3.66 24.53 -24.03
C ASN A 126 5.03 23.86 -23.87
N HIS A 127 6.05 24.60 -23.46
CA HIS A 127 7.38 24.07 -23.15
C HIS A 127 7.32 23.03 -22.02
N ILE A 128 6.62 23.34 -20.92
CA ILE A 128 6.44 22.40 -19.80
C ILE A 128 5.67 21.16 -20.25
N GLN A 129 4.62 21.30 -21.06
CA GLN A 129 3.85 20.17 -21.60
C GLN A 129 4.76 19.27 -22.46
N TYR A 130 5.56 19.87 -23.34
CA TYR A 130 6.49 19.14 -24.20
C TYR A 130 7.57 18.40 -23.39
N GLN A 131 8.18 19.06 -22.41
CA GLN A 131 9.17 18.42 -21.52
C GLN A 131 8.54 17.29 -20.71
N THR A 132 7.35 17.51 -20.16
CA THR A 132 6.59 16.48 -19.45
C THR A 132 6.31 15.30 -20.37
N ARG A 133 5.94 15.57 -21.63
CA ARG A 133 5.69 14.55 -22.64
C ARG A 133 6.91 13.69 -22.92
N ARG A 134 8.07 14.30 -23.13
CA ARG A 134 9.33 13.56 -23.33
C ARG A 134 9.67 12.68 -22.13
N ASN A 135 9.56 13.23 -20.93
CA ASN A 135 9.84 12.48 -19.71
C ASN A 135 8.91 11.26 -19.57
N MET A 136 7.61 11.41 -19.88
CA MET A 136 6.64 10.32 -19.85
C MET A 136 6.97 9.21 -20.85
N LEU A 137 7.36 9.56 -22.08
CA LEU A 137 7.78 8.58 -23.08
C LEU A 137 9.05 7.82 -22.64
N THR A 138 10.01 8.52 -22.02
CA THR A 138 11.19 7.89 -21.44
C THR A 138 10.79 6.90 -20.34
N ILE A 139 9.88 7.30 -19.44
CA ILE A 139 9.35 6.44 -18.39
C ILE A 139 8.67 5.19 -18.97
N LEU A 140 7.81 5.34 -19.99
CA LEU A 140 7.15 4.20 -20.64
C LEU A 140 8.18 3.24 -21.27
N ARG A 141 9.23 3.77 -21.91
CA ARG A 141 10.32 2.94 -22.44
C ARG A 141 11.01 2.15 -21.33
N THR A 142 11.33 2.79 -20.20
CA THR A 142 11.95 2.10 -19.06
C THR A 142 11.05 1.01 -18.47
N ILE A 143 9.73 1.24 -18.39
CA ILE A 143 8.75 0.25 -17.92
C ILE A 143 8.69 -0.95 -18.87
N ARG A 144 8.63 -0.71 -20.18
CA ARG A 144 8.62 -1.77 -21.20
C ARG A 144 9.93 -2.58 -21.17
N GLN A 145 11.07 -1.92 -20.98
CA GLN A 145 12.37 -2.59 -20.81
C GLN A 145 12.42 -3.46 -19.55
N LEU A 146 11.95 -2.94 -18.41
CA LEU A 146 11.88 -3.70 -17.16
C LEU A 146 10.95 -4.93 -17.26
N ARG A 147 9.84 -4.80 -18.00
CA ARG A 147 8.97 -5.94 -18.31
C ARG A 147 9.70 -6.98 -19.18
N ALA A 148 10.40 -6.56 -20.23
CA ALA A 148 11.16 -7.47 -21.09
C ALA A 148 12.25 -8.24 -20.33
N MET A 149 12.92 -7.59 -19.37
CA MET A 149 13.90 -8.21 -18.47
C MET A 149 13.28 -9.12 -17.38
N GLY A 150 11.95 -9.12 -17.21
CA GLY A 150 11.26 -9.94 -16.21
C GLY A 150 11.48 -9.52 -14.75
N GLN A 151 12.04 -8.33 -14.48
CA GLN A 151 12.34 -7.86 -13.12
C GLN A 151 11.11 -7.20 -12.45
N ILE A 152 10.13 -8.04 -12.07
CA ILE A 152 8.82 -7.60 -11.56
C ILE A 152 8.92 -6.75 -10.27
N ALA A 153 9.81 -7.10 -9.34
CA ALA A 153 9.94 -6.38 -8.08
C ALA A 153 10.47 -4.95 -8.28
N LYS A 154 11.46 -4.78 -9.16
CA LYS A 154 11.99 -3.45 -9.52
C LYS A 154 10.97 -2.65 -10.32
N LEU A 155 10.24 -3.31 -11.22
CA LEU A 155 9.17 -2.68 -11.99
C LEU A 155 8.07 -2.12 -11.10
N SER A 156 7.57 -2.91 -10.14
CA SER A 156 6.52 -2.46 -9.21
C SER A 156 6.98 -1.26 -8.37
N LYS A 157 8.21 -1.31 -7.82
CA LYS A 157 8.80 -0.18 -7.07
C LYS A 157 8.93 1.08 -7.92
N TYR A 158 9.45 0.94 -9.15
CA TYR A 158 9.60 2.08 -10.05
C TYR A 158 8.26 2.70 -10.46
N VAL A 159 7.24 1.89 -10.75
CA VAL A 159 5.88 2.37 -11.03
C VAL A 159 5.31 3.08 -9.79
N GLU A 160 5.54 2.55 -8.60
CA GLU A 160 5.06 3.15 -7.35
C GLU A 160 5.66 4.54 -7.10
N GLU A 161 6.97 4.70 -7.29
CA GLU A 161 7.71 5.97 -7.21
C GLU A 161 7.24 6.98 -8.27
N VAL A 162 7.21 6.58 -9.55
CA VAL A 162 6.80 7.45 -10.65
C VAL A 162 5.37 7.92 -10.49
N MET A 163 4.45 6.99 -10.21
CA MET A 163 3.03 7.31 -10.12
C MET A 163 2.73 8.08 -8.84
N GLY A 164 3.37 7.70 -7.72
CA GLY A 164 3.17 8.32 -6.41
C GLY A 164 3.74 9.73 -6.31
N ASP A 165 4.96 9.95 -6.83
CA ASP A 165 5.68 11.20 -6.59
C ASP A 165 5.60 12.15 -7.77
N TYR A 166 5.67 11.64 -9.01
CA TYR A 166 5.71 12.50 -10.19
C TYR A 166 4.33 12.75 -10.80
N VAL A 167 3.54 11.71 -11.07
CA VAL A 167 2.27 11.80 -11.82
C VAL A 167 1.12 12.40 -10.99
N VAL A 168 1.06 12.10 -9.69
CA VAL A 168 0.07 12.68 -8.76
C VAL A 168 0.14 14.21 -8.75
N LEU A 169 1.33 14.79 -8.87
CA LEU A 169 1.54 16.25 -8.87
C LEU A 169 1.10 16.92 -10.17
N LYS A 170 0.95 16.19 -11.28
CA LYS A 170 0.60 16.76 -12.58
C LYS A 170 -0.91 16.95 -12.73
N THR A 171 -1.29 18.15 -13.18
CA THR A 171 -2.68 18.51 -13.51
C THR A 171 -2.99 18.20 -14.97
N HIS A 172 -4.28 18.11 -15.32
CA HIS A 172 -4.73 17.95 -16.71
C HIS A 172 -4.20 19.06 -17.64
N ARG A 173 -4.02 20.28 -17.11
CA ARG A 173 -3.45 21.40 -17.88
C ARG A 173 -2.00 21.16 -18.30
N VAL A 174 -1.21 20.52 -17.45
CA VAL A 174 0.20 20.17 -17.76
C VAL A 174 0.28 18.83 -18.51
N MET A 175 -0.69 17.95 -18.30
CA MET A 175 -0.73 16.61 -18.85
C MET A 175 -2.16 16.27 -19.31
N PRO A 176 -2.54 16.64 -20.55
CA PRO A 176 -3.88 16.35 -21.08
C PRO A 176 -4.12 14.83 -21.22
N TRP A 177 -3.14 14.12 -21.76
CA TRP A 177 -3.12 12.67 -21.96
C TRP A 177 -2.82 11.85 -20.70
N LYS A 178 -3.16 12.38 -19.51
CA LYS A 178 -2.89 11.72 -18.23
C LYS A 178 -3.52 10.33 -18.18
N PHE A 179 -4.77 10.24 -18.63
CA PHE A 179 -5.54 8.99 -18.60
C PHE A 179 -4.92 7.88 -19.45
N GLU A 180 -4.52 8.19 -20.68
CA GLU A 180 -3.87 7.23 -21.60
C GLU A 180 -2.58 6.68 -20.99
N PHE A 181 -1.75 7.57 -20.42
CA PHE A 181 -0.54 7.17 -19.74
C PHE A 181 -0.82 6.28 -18.52
N LEU A 182 -1.81 6.63 -17.69
CA LEU A 182 -2.18 5.80 -16.54
C LEU A 182 -2.62 4.40 -16.99
N ASN A 183 -3.47 4.32 -18.02
CA ASN A 183 -3.93 3.05 -18.57
C ASN A 183 -2.77 2.21 -19.10
N GLU A 184 -1.86 2.80 -19.85
CA GLU A 184 -0.72 2.07 -20.41
C GLU A 184 0.21 1.54 -19.31
N VAL A 185 0.54 2.37 -18.31
CA VAL A 185 1.39 1.94 -17.18
C VAL A 185 0.74 0.83 -16.38
N TYR A 186 -0.53 0.96 -16.00
CA TYR A 186 -1.18 -0.06 -15.19
C TYR A 186 -1.47 -1.34 -15.97
N ASN A 187 -1.84 -1.26 -17.24
CA ASN A 187 -2.04 -2.46 -18.06
C ASN A 187 -0.71 -3.18 -18.32
N THR A 188 0.38 -2.45 -18.61
CA THR A 188 1.70 -3.08 -18.78
C THR A 188 2.20 -3.76 -17.50
N LEU A 189 1.93 -3.16 -16.33
CA LEU A 189 2.22 -3.77 -15.05
C LEU A 189 1.35 -5.02 -14.79
N ALA A 190 0.05 -4.94 -15.07
CA ALA A 190 -0.87 -6.07 -14.93
C ALA A 190 -0.41 -7.25 -15.79
N LEU A 191 -0.02 -6.98 -17.04
CA LEU A 191 0.55 -7.99 -17.93
C LEU A 191 1.86 -8.57 -17.40
N ALA A 192 2.74 -7.74 -16.83
CA ALA A 192 3.97 -8.23 -16.19
C ALA A 192 3.66 -9.16 -14.99
N TYR A 193 2.57 -8.92 -14.26
CA TYR A 193 2.12 -9.82 -13.21
C TYR A 193 1.53 -11.11 -13.76
N THR A 194 0.82 -11.09 -14.88
CA THR A 194 0.34 -12.32 -15.53
C THR A 194 1.47 -13.13 -16.14
N ASP A 195 2.50 -12.48 -16.68
CA ASP A 195 3.70 -13.12 -17.25
C ASP A 195 4.39 -14.03 -16.21
N ARG A 196 4.25 -13.71 -14.91
CA ARG A 196 4.73 -14.55 -13.80
C ARG A 196 4.09 -15.94 -13.80
N TYR A 197 2.85 -16.07 -14.23
CA TYR A 197 2.12 -17.35 -14.21
C TYR A 197 2.27 -18.13 -15.53
N ILE A 198 2.61 -17.45 -16.63
CA ILE A 198 2.74 -18.05 -17.97
C ILE A 198 4.04 -18.86 -18.09
N LYS A 199 5.17 -18.35 -17.57
CA LYS A 199 6.46 -19.05 -17.66
C LYS A 199 6.64 -20.02 -16.49
N PRO A 200 6.61 -21.35 -16.68
CA PRO A 200 7.11 -22.28 -15.67
C PRO A 200 8.59 -21.97 -15.40
N ASN A 201 9.01 -22.05 -14.15
CA ASN A 201 10.37 -21.71 -13.77
C ASN A 201 11.35 -22.73 -14.39
N GLU A 202 12.01 -22.39 -15.49
CA GLU A 202 13.11 -23.19 -16.09
C GLU A 202 14.39 -23.19 -15.24
N GLY A 203 14.34 -22.74 -13.99
CA GLY A 203 15.51 -22.51 -13.14
C GLY A 203 15.63 -23.37 -11.88
N ASN A 204 14.71 -24.29 -11.58
CA ASN A 204 14.86 -25.21 -10.45
C ASN A 204 14.80 -26.66 -10.95
N SER A 205 16.00 -27.23 -11.03
CA SER A 205 16.36 -28.57 -11.48
C SER A 205 15.40 -29.69 -11.06
N ALA A 206 15.38 -30.73 -11.92
CA ALA A 206 14.60 -31.96 -11.91
C ALA A 206 14.70 -32.85 -10.65
N THR A 207 15.16 -32.32 -9.51
CA THR A 207 15.28 -33.04 -8.22
C THR A 207 14.17 -32.70 -7.22
N GLU A 208 13.30 -31.71 -7.49
CA GLU A 208 12.15 -31.33 -6.64
C GLU A 208 10.79 -31.88 -7.09
N SER A 209 10.76 -32.86 -8.00
CA SER A 209 9.51 -33.40 -8.56
C SER A 209 8.53 -34.01 -7.53
N LYS A 210 9.01 -34.35 -6.32
CA LYS A 210 8.16 -34.81 -5.19
C LYS A 210 7.74 -33.69 -4.22
N LYS A 211 8.32 -32.49 -4.31
CA LYS A 211 8.01 -31.32 -3.45
C LYS A 211 7.27 -30.20 -4.21
N ASN A 212 7.25 -30.27 -5.54
CA ASN A 212 6.51 -29.38 -6.44
C ASN A 212 4.97 -29.56 -6.43
N THR A 213 4.44 -30.41 -5.54
CA THR A 213 3.05 -30.90 -5.54
C THR A 213 2.11 -30.19 -4.56
N ASN A 214 2.45 -28.97 -4.11
CA ASN A 214 1.57 -28.20 -3.24
C ASN A 214 1.03 -26.98 -4.00
N LEU A 215 -0.29 -26.73 -3.91
CA LEU A 215 -0.98 -25.59 -4.52
C LEU A 215 -0.29 -24.25 -4.21
N MET A 216 0.32 -24.13 -3.03
CA MET A 216 1.13 -22.99 -2.60
C MET A 216 2.34 -22.69 -3.50
N HIS A 217 3.04 -23.74 -3.98
CA HIS A 217 4.22 -23.62 -4.82
C HIS A 217 3.83 -23.15 -6.23
N LEU A 218 2.75 -23.71 -6.78
CA LEU A 218 2.18 -23.28 -8.07
C LEU A 218 1.68 -21.84 -8.02
N LEU A 219 1.05 -21.45 -6.91
CA LEU A 219 0.62 -20.07 -6.65
C LEU A 219 1.78 -19.12 -6.25
N ARG A 220 3.01 -19.63 -6.16
CA ARG A 220 4.25 -18.89 -5.83
C ARG A 220 4.14 -18.07 -4.55
N ILE A 221 3.57 -18.67 -3.51
CA ILE A 221 3.54 -18.10 -2.17
C ILE A 221 4.87 -18.44 -1.50
N PRO A 222 5.61 -17.47 -0.93
CA PRO A 222 6.84 -17.77 -0.21
C PRO A 222 6.50 -18.61 1.03
N THR A 223 6.82 -19.89 0.99
CA THR A 223 6.63 -20.85 2.09
C THR A 223 7.71 -20.72 3.18
N ASP A 224 8.75 -19.93 2.94
CA ASP A 224 9.92 -19.83 3.83
C ASP A 224 9.68 -19.10 5.16
N LYS A 225 8.62 -18.29 5.29
CA LYS A 225 8.36 -17.58 6.57
C LYS A 225 8.02 -18.50 7.74
N ASN A 226 7.66 -19.76 7.47
CA ASN A 226 7.43 -20.75 8.51
C ASN A 226 8.74 -21.40 9.02
N LYS A 227 9.87 -21.25 8.30
CA LYS A 227 11.19 -21.70 8.80
C LYS A 227 11.74 -20.78 9.89
N ASP A 228 11.40 -19.49 9.85
CA ASP A 228 11.72 -18.55 10.94
C ASP A 228 10.97 -18.88 12.24
N ARG A 229 9.91 -19.70 12.16
CA ARG A 229 9.17 -20.21 13.31
C ARG A 229 9.66 -21.58 13.79
N SER A 230 10.50 -22.24 13.00
CA SER A 230 11.20 -23.48 13.36
C SER A 230 12.64 -23.21 13.82
N VAL A 231 12.90 -22.04 14.41
CA VAL A 231 14.11 -21.89 15.22
C VAL A 231 13.89 -22.78 16.44
N THR A 232 14.54 -23.93 16.44
CA THR A 232 14.67 -24.79 17.60
C THR A 232 15.18 -23.93 18.74
N PHE A 233 14.35 -23.71 19.77
CA PHE A 233 14.76 -23.02 20.98
C PHE A 233 15.88 -23.81 21.64
N VAL A 234 17.11 -23.33 21.52
CA VAL A 234 18.26 -23.85 22.27
C VAL A 234 18.45 -22.92 23.45
N PHE A 235 18.19 -23.43 24.66
CA PHE A 235 18.31 -22.66 25.89
C PHE A 235 19.77 -22.23 26.10
N GLY A 236 20.02 -20.92 26.24
CA GLY A 236 21.34 -20.36 26.54
C GLY A 236 22.04 -19.63 25.39
N ASP A 237 21.50 -19.64 24.17
CA ASP A 237 22.12 -18.92 23.04
C ASP A 237 21.50 -17.52 22.86
N LYS A 238 22.32 -16.47 22.93
CA LYS A 238 21.86 -15.07 22.96
C LYS A 238 21.24 -14.60 21.62
N SER A 239 21.42 -15.38 20.57
CA SER A 239 20.92 -15.16 19.21
C SER A 239 19.44 -15.52 19.00
N THR A 240 18.86 -16.31 19.92
CA THR A 240 17.45 -16.77 19.85
C THR A 240 16.49 -15.90 20.66
N TYR A 241 17.00 -15.04 21.54
CA TYR A 241 16.19 -14.10 22.30
C TYR A 241 15.95 -12.84 21.46
N THR A 242 14.83 -12.80 20.74
CA THR A 242 14.29 -11.53 20.26
C THR A 242 13.78 -10.76 21.49
N GLU A 243 14.45 -9.67 21.86
CA GLU A 243 13.95 -8.79 22.91
C GLU A 243 12.53 -8.34 22.56
N PRO A 244 11.54 -8.48 23.47
CA PRO A 244 10.13 -8.16 23.17
C PRO A 244 9.90 -6.68 22.86
N ASP A 245 10.87 -5.81 23.15
CA ASP A 245 10.85 -4.37 22.88
C ASP A 245 11.64 -3.96 21.61
N ALA A 246 12.25 -4.91 20.89
CA ALA A 246 12.95 -4.60 19.66
C ALA A 246 11.94 -4.11 18.60
N THR A 247 12.13 -2.88 18.11
CA THR A 247 11.23 -2.30 17.11
C THR A 247 11.30 -3.08 15.78
N ASP A 248 10.20 -3.71 15.39
CA ASP A 248 10.08 -4.38 14.10
C ASP A 248 10.12 -3.37 12.93
N TYR A 249 11.32 -3.09 12.43
CA TYR A 249 11.52 -2.22 11.27
C TYR A 249 10.72 -2.67 10.03
N THR A 250 10.50 -3.98 9.89
CA THR A 250 9.69 -4.58 8.82
C THR A 250 8.21 -4.21 8.94
N MET A 251 7.66 -4.25 10.16
CA MET A 251 6.29 -3.84 10.45
C MET A 251 6.10 -2.33 10.32
N ILE A 252 7.08 -1.53 10.74
CA ILE A 252 7.07 -0.07 10.57
C ILE A 252 7.10 0.30 9.08
N ALA A 253 7.99 -0.32 8.31
CA ALA A 253 8.08 -0.09 6.86
C ALA A 253 6.78 -0.48 6.16
N TYR A 254 6.18 -1.61 6.51
CA TYR A 254 4.88 -2.00 6.00
C TYR A 254 3.77 -1.00 6.34
N LYS A 255 3.66 -0.58 7.61
CA LYS A 255 2.63 0.39 8.02
C LYS A 255 2.79 1.71 7.27
N LYS A 256 4.03 2.18 7.08
CA LYS A 256 4.33 3.38 6.27
C LYS A 256 3.91 3.20 4.80
N TYR A 257 4.22 2.04 4.21
CA TYR A 257 3.85 1.71 2.83
C TYR A 257 2.32 1.63 2.66
N LEU A 258 1.64 0.95 3.58
CA LEU A 258 0.18 0.83 3.60
C LEU A 258 -0.49 2.20 3.70
N ALA A 259 -0.06 3.03 4.66
CA ALA A 259 -0.57 4.39 4.83
C ALA A 259 -0.35 5.26 3.58
N ARG A 260 0.77 5.06 2.85
CA ARG A 260 1.01 5.75 1.57
C ARG A 260 -0.02 5.33 0.51
N LEU A 261 -0.31 4.03 0.39
CA LEU A 261 -1.29 3.52 -0.56
C LEU A 261 -2.72 3.95 -0.21
N GLU A 262 -3.12 3.88 1.06
CA GLU A 262 -4.45 4.30 1.52
C GLU A 262 -4.70 5.79 1.28
N LYS A 263 -3.72 6.64 1.61
CA LYS A 263 -3.78 8.08 1.29
C LYS A 263 -3.96 8.31 -0.21
N ARG A 264 -3.29 7.53 -1.06
CA ARG A 264 -3.43 7.65 -2.52
C ARG A 264 -4.80 7.22 -3.01
N ILE A 265 -5.38 6.14 -2.47
CA ILE A 265 -6.71 5.66 -2.84
C ILE A 265 -7.76 6.74 -2.61
N HIS A 266 -7.68 7.46 -1.48
CA HIS A 266 -8.62 8.53 -1.16
C HIS A 266 -8.66 9.65 -2.22
N PHE A 267 -7.53 9.94 -2.86
CA PHE A 267 -7.43 10.97 -3.90
C PHE A 267 -7.47 10.43 -5.34
N ALA A 268 -7.56 9.11 -5.51
CA ALA A 268 -7.57 8.47 -6.83
C ALA A 268 -8.92 8.70 -7.52
N LYS A 269 -8.88 9.35 -8.70
CA LYS A 269 -10.09 9.63 -9.50
C LYS A 269 -10.45 8.51 -10.45
N TYR A 270 -9.46 7.79 -10.95
CA TYR A 270 -9.64 6.78 -12.00
C TYR A 270 -9.82 5.39 -11.38
N SER A 271 -10.80 4.63 -11.87
CA SER A 271 -11.08 3.26 -11.41
C SER A 271 -9.90 2.30 -11.61
N ILE A 272 -9.15 2.45 -12.71
CA ILE A 272 -7.95 1.64 -12.96
C ILE A 272 -6.85 1.88 -11.91
N GLU A 273 -6.66 3.12 -11.48
CA GLU A 273 -5.69 3.48 -10.45
C GLU A 273 -6.13 2.91 -9.10
N LYS A 274 -7.43 3.02 -8.77
CA LYS A 274 -8.00 2.40 -7.56
C LYS A 274 -7.80 0.89 -7.56
N CYS A 275 -8.06 0.22 -8.69
CA CYS A 275 -7.91 -1.23 -8.81
C CYS A 275 -6.45 -1.68 -8.58
N TYR A 276 -5.49 -0.97 -9.18
CA TYR A 276 -4.06 -1.19 -8.92
C TYR A 276 -3.69 -1.00 -7.44
N LEU A 277 -4.12 0.11 -6.83
CA LEU A 277 -3.78 0.41 -5.44
C LEU A 277 -4.39 -0.63 -4.49
N LEU A 278 -5.64 -1.05 -4.70
CA LEU A 278 -6.27 -2.11 -3.92
C LEU A 278 -5.55 -3.46 -4.11
N HIS A 279 -5.10 -3.78 -5.32
CA HIS A 279 -4.30 -4.97 -5.58
C HIS A 279 -2.97 -4.97 -4.82
N GLU A 280 -2.24 -3.84 -4.82
CA GLU A 280 -0.98 -3.71 -4.07
C GLU A 280 -1.20 -3.77 -2.56
N ILE A 281 -2.28 -3.17 -2.05
CA ILE A 281 -2.66 -3.30 -0.64
C ILE A 281 -2.93 -4.77 -0.29
N ALA A 282 -3.76 -5.46 -1.06
CA ALA A 282 -4.05 -6.89 -0.85
C ALA A 282 -2.77 -7.74 -0.90
N ARG A 283 -1.88 -7.49 -1.86
CA ARG A 283 -0.57 -8.15 -1.95
C ARG A 283 0.28 -7.90 -0.71
N SER A 284 0.26 -6.69 -0.15
CA SER A 284 0.98 -6.36 1.07
C SER A 284 0.42 -7.09 2.30
N HIS A 285 -0.90 -7.20 2.45
CA HIS A 285 -1.56 -7.99 3.50
C HIS A 285 -1.22 -9.48 3.40
N LEU A 286 -1.19 -10.03 2.18
CA LEU A 286 -0.75 -11.40 1.94
C LEU A 286 0.70 -11.62 2.40
N GLY A 287 1.58 -10.65 2.14
CA GLY A 287 2.96 -10.68 2.62
C GLY A 287 3.09 -10.68 4.15
N GLN A 288 2.12 -10.12 4.87
CA GLN A 288 2.08 -10.05 6.34
C GLN A 288 1.23 -11.14 7.01
N SER A 289 0.74 -12.11 6.24
CA SER A 289 -0.14 -13.18 6.74
C SER A 289 -1.51 -12.68 7.27
N ARG A 290 -1.97 -11.50 6.83
CA ARG A 290 -3.31 -10.98 7.14
C ARG A 290 -4.31 -11.39 6.06
N PHE A 291 -4.74 -12.65 6.11
CA PHE A 291 -5.47 -13.28 5.02
C PHE A 291 -6.91 -12.78 4.86
N ASP A 292 -7.63 -12.51 5.95
CA ASP A 292 -9.02 -12.04 5.88
C ASP A 292 -9.12 -10.60 5.34
N GLU A 293 -8.22 -9.71 5.79
CA GLU A 293 -8.06 -8.36 5.24
C GLU A 293 -7.73 -8.41 3.74
N CYS A 294 -6.79 -9.27 3.34
CA CYS A 294 -6.44 -9.50 1.94
C CYS A 294 -7.66 -9.89 1.08
N CYS A 295 -8.49 -10.83 1.55
CA CYS A 295 -9.71 -11.23 0.84
C CYS A 295 -10.70 -10.06 0.70
N SER A 296 -10.90 -9.29 1.77
CA SER A 296 -11.85 -8.17 1.75
C SER A 296 -11.42 -7.08 0.75
N VAL A 297 -10.13 -6.73 0.71
CA VAL A 297 -9.58 -5.72 -0.20
C VAL A 297 -9.57 -6.23 -1.63
N ALA A 298 -9.24 -7.51 -1.85
CA ALA A 298 -9.25 -8.10 -3.18
C ALA A 298 -10.66 -8.17 -3.79
N ARG A 299 -11.71 -8.38 -2.99
CA ARG A 299 -13.11 -8.29 -3.47
C ARG A 299 -13.47 -6.87 -3.91
N LYS A 300 -13.07 -5.85 -3.15
CA LYS A 300 -13.21 -4.44 -3.56
C LYS A 300 -12.47 -4.16 -4.86
N ALA A 301 -11.28 -4.75 -5.06
CA ALA A 301 -10.53 -4.64 -6.31
C ALA A 301 -11.28 -5.29 -7.49
N ILE A 302 -11.98 -6.41 -7.28
CA ILE A 302 -12.83 -7.04 -8.29
C ILE A 302 -13.99 -6.12 -8.69
N GLU A 303 -14.66 -5.48 -7.73
CA GLU A 303 -15.72 -4.51 -8.02
C GLU A 303 -15.21 -3.33 -8.85
N GLU A 304 -14.08 -2.73 -8.46
CA GLU A 304 -13.47 -1.65 -9.24
C GLU A 304 -12.94 -2.12 -10.61
N SER A 305 -12.56 -3.39 -10.75
CA SER A 305 -12.18 -3.97 -12.04
C SER A 305 -13.34 -4.08 -13.02
N LYS A 306 -14.57 -4.29 -12.51
CA LYS A 306 -15.79 -4.24 -13.31
C LYS A 306 -16.07 -2.82 -13.79
N ASN A 307 -15.84 -1.81 -12.93
CA ASN A 307 -15.99 -0.40 -13.32
C ASN A 307 -15.01 0.04 -14.42
N CYS A 308 -13.81 -0.57 -14.50
CA CYS A 308 -12.82 -0.25 -15.53
C CYS A 308 -12.82 -1.22 -16.72
N ASN A 309 -13.72 -2.22 -16.73
CA ASN A 309 -13.78 -3.30 -17.73
C ASN A 309 -12.43 -4.02 -17.96
N SER A 310 -11.56 -4.09 -16.94
CA SER A 310 -10.27 -4.77 -17.07
C SER A 310 -10.34 -6.19 -16.52
N ASN A 311 -10.47 -7.15 -17.44
CA ASN A 311 -10.47 -8.58 -17.09
C ASN A 311 -9.12 -9.05 -16.51
N VAL A 312 -8.01 -8.40 -16.86
CA VAL A 312 -6.67 -8.76 -16.35
C VAL A 312 -6.56 -8.46 -14.85
N TRP A 313 -7.00 -7.28 -14.41
CA TRP A 313 -6.99 -6.93 -13.00
C TRP A 313 -7.99 -7.75 -12.18
N ARG A 314 -9.13 -8.11 -12.80
CA ARG A 314 -10.08 -9.05 -12.21
C ARG A 314 -9.41 -10.41 -11.94
N PHE A 315 -8.72 -10.95 -12.93
CA PHE A 315 -7.97 -12.21 -12.82
C PHE A 315 -6.87 -12.15 -11.74
N LEU A 316 -6.08 -11.08 -11.72
CA LEU A 316 -5.02 -10.92 -10.72
C LEU A 316 -5.57 -10.85 -9.30
N SER A 317 -6.74 -10.22 -9.12
CA SER A 317 -7.40 -10.09 -7.82
C SER A 317 -8.03 -11.41 -7.37
N THR A 318 -8.69 -12.16 -8.25
CA THR A 318 -9.22 -13.50 -7.92
C THR A 318 -8.10 -14.47 -7.54
N ILE A 319 -6.96 -14.41 -8.23
CA ILE A 319 -5.78 -15.23 -7.90
C ILE A 319 -5.20 -14.85 -6.53
N LEU A 320 -5.23 -13.59 -6.10
CA LEU A 320 -4.83 -13.22 -4.73
C LEU A 320 -5.75 -13.83 -3.67
N ILE A 321 -7.06 -13.89 -3.90
CA ILE A 321 -8.01 -14.55 -3.00
C ILE A 321 -7.78 -16.07 -3.00
N CYS A 322 -7.48 -16.66 -4.16
CA CYS A 322 -7.11 -18.07 -4.23
C CYS A 322 -5.85 -18.36 -3.40
N LYS A 323 -4.85 -17.44 -3.42
CA LYS A 323 -3.64 -17.58 -2.60
C LYS A 323 -3.93 -17.55 -1.11
N SER A 324 -4.75 -16.62 -0.63
CA SER A 324 -5.08 -16.56 0.80
C SER A 324 -5.86 -17.79 1.26
N HIS A 325 -6.78 -18.32 0.44
CA HIS A 325 -7.49 -19.57 0.77
C HIS A 325 -6.61 -20.81 0.72
N ALA A 326 -5.66 -20.86 -0.22
CA ALA A 326 -4.65 -21.92 -0.24
C ALA A 326 -3.85 -21.91 1.07
N VAL A 327 -3.34 -20.75 1.51
CA VAL A 327 -2.58 -20.60 2.78
C VAL A 327 -3.39 -21.05 3.99
N LEU A 328 -4.68 -20.69 4.03
CA LEU A 328 -5.59 -21.09 5.10
C LEU A 328 -6.10 -22.53 4.97
N HIS A 329 -5.68 -23.27 3.95
CA HIS A 329 -6.17 -24.60 3.59
C HIS A 329 -7.71 -24.70 3.50
N LYS A 330 -8.39 -23.63 3.08
CA LYS A 330 -9.85 -23.60 2.85
C LYS A 330 -10.17 -24.09 1.44
N VAL A 331 -9.97 -25.39 1.21
CA VAL A 331 -9.96 -26.05 -0.11
C VAL A 331 -11.29 -25.93 -0.88
N GLU A 332 -12.43 -25.97 -0.19
CA GLU A 332 -13.76 -25.83 -0.82
C GLU A 332 -13.98 -24.43 -1.39
N ARG A 333 -13.70 -23.39 -0.60
CA ARG A 333 -13.78 -21.99 -1.06
C ARG A 333 -12.75 -21.69 -2.15
N ALA A 334 -11.59 -22.33 -2.09
CA ALA A 334 -10.59 -22.22 -3.14
C ALA A 334 -11.11 -22.80 -4.47
N LYS A 335 -11.92 -23.86 -4.45
CA LYS A 335 -12.53 -24.42 -5.66
C LYS A 335 -13.49 -23.42 -6.34
N GLU A 336 -14.39 -22.82 -5.56
CA GLU A 336 -15.33 -21.81 -6.06
C GLU A 336 -14.60 -20.65 -6.75
N ILE A 337 -13.53 -20.15 -6.11
CA ILE A 337 -12.74 -19.03 -6.65
C ILE A 337 -11.92 -19.44 -7.87
N LEU A 338 -11.44 -20.69 -7.93
CA LEU A 338 -10.75 -21.21 -9.12
C LEU A 338 -11.73 -21.38 -10.29
N ASP A 339 -12.97 -21.77 -10.03
CA ASP A 339 -14.02 -21.82 -11.05
C ASP A 339 -14.33 -20.41 -11.57
N GLU A 340 -14.44 -19.40 -10.67
CA GLU A 340 -14.52 -18.00 -11.09
C GLU A 340 -13.29 -17.54 -11.89
N ALA A 341 -12.08 -17.92 -11.46
CA ALA A 341 -10.85 -17.56 -12.15
C ALA A 341 -10.77 -18.16 -13.57
N LEU A 342 -11.33 -19.36 -13.80
CA LEU A 342 -11.44 -19.95 -15.13
C LEU A 342 -12.36 -19.15 -16.04
N LEU A 343 -13.52 -18.72 -15.55
CA LEU A 343 -14.43 -17.88 -16.34
C LEU A 343 -13.73 -16.59 -16.79
N VAL A 344 -12.94 -15.99 -15.90
CA VAL A 344 -12.15 -14.81 -16.22
C VAL A 344 -11.00 -15.12 -17.18
N ALA A 345 -10.29 -16.24 -17.00
CA ALA A 345 -9.21 -16.66 -17.90
C ALA A 345 -9.73 -16.94 -19.33
N ASN A 346 -10.90 -17.56 -19.44
CA ASN A 346 -11.59 -17.78 -20.71
C ASN A 346 -11.96 -16.43 -21.36
N SER A 347 -12.43 -15.46 -20.58
CA SER A 347 -12.71 -14.11 -21.08
C SER A 347 -11.47 -13.33 -21.57
N LEU A 348 -10.27 -13.77 -21.20
CA LEU A 348 -8.99 -13.19 -21.64
C LEU A 348 -8.43 -13.84 -22.91
N ASN A 349 -9.00 -14.96 -23.37
CA ASN A 349 -8.57 -15.72 -24.55
C ASN A 349 -7.07 -16.09 -24.56
N SER A 350 -6.44 -16.25 -23.39
CA SER A 350 -5.04 -16.65 -23.28
C SER A 350 -4.93 -18.13 -22.87
N PRO A 351 -4.52 -19.05 -23.77
CA PRO A 351 -4.53 -20.49 -23.48
C PRO A 351 -3.55 -20.87 -22.35
N ALA A 352 -2.44 -20.13 -22.21
CA ALA A 352 -1.47 -20.37 -21.15
C ALA A 352 -2.02 -20.09 -19.73
N LEU A 353 -2.86 -19.06 -19.57
CA LEU A 353 -3.47 -18.77 -18.27
C LEU A 353 -4.57 -19.79 -17.95
N VAL A 354 -5.33 -20.24 -18.95
CA VAL A 354 -6.34 -21.30 -18.78
C VAL A 354 -5.67 -22.58 -18.30
N ALA A 355 -4.62 -23.04 -18.98
CA ALA A 355 -3.84 -24.22 -18.57
C ALA A 355 -3.26 -24.08 -17.15
N PHE A 356 -2.79 -22.89 -16.78
CA PHE A 356 -2.31 -22.63 -15.42
C PHE A 356 -3.42 -22.79 -14.37
N VAL A 357 -4.61 -22.25 -14.62
CA VAL A 357 -5.73 -22.35 -13.68
C VAL A 357 -6.29 -23.78 -13.62
N GLU A 358 -6.33 -24.49 -14.75
CA GLU A 358 -6.70 -25.92 -14.78
C GLU A 358 -5.73 -26.76 -13.95
N ASN A 359 -4.43 -26.53 -14.07
CA ASN A 359 -3.42 -27.15 -13.22
C ASN A 359 -3.65 -26.82 -11.72
N CYS A 360 -4.04 -25.59 -11.40
CA CYS A 360 -4.40 -25.21 -10.03
C CYS A 360 -5.63 -25.97 -9.52
N ARG A 361 -6.65 -26.20 -10.38
CA ARG A 361 -7.85 -26.98 -10.02
C ARG A 361 -7.52 -28.44 -9.76
N LEU A 362 -6.74 -29.08 -10.63
CA LEU A 362 -6.33 -30.48 -10.46
C LEU A 362 -5.59 -30.68 -9.13
N MET A 363 -4.71 -29.74 -8.75
CA MET A 363 -4.01 -29.79 -7.47
C MET A 363 -4.93 -29.54 -6.27
N ASN A 364 -5.88 -28.62 -6.39
CA ASN A 364 -6.86 -28.36 -5.32
C ASN A 364 -7.80 -29.57 -5.12
N GLU A 365 -8.19 -30.27 -6.18
CA GLU A 365 -8.97 -31.51 -6.10
C GLU A 365 -8.16 -32.66 -5.48
N ALA A 366 -6.87 -32.76 -5.79
CA ALA A 366 -5.96 -33.69 -5.12
C ALA A 366 -5.88 -33.41 -3.61
N GLU A 367 -5.71 -32.14 -3.19
CA GLU A 367 -5.74 -31.77 -1.77
C GLU A 367 -7.10 -32.05 -1.10
N LEU A 368 -8.22 -31.81 -1.81
CA LEU A 368 -9.56 -32.11 -1.32
C LEU A 368 -9.76 -33.62 -1.10
N SER A 369 -9.27 -34.44 -2.02
CA SER A 369 -9.32 -35.91 -1.91
C SER A 369 -8.49 -36.42 -0.73
N LEU A 370 -7.31 -35.83 -0.49
CA LEU A 370 -6.45 -36.15 0.63
C LEU A 370 -7.11 -35.78 1.97
N LYS A 371 -7.75 -34.60 2.05
CA LYS A 371 -8.50 -34.17 3.25
C LYS A 371 -9.69 -35.08 3.55
N LYS A 372 -10.45 -35.49 2.53
CA LYS A 372 -11.55 -36.43 2.71
C LYS A 372 -11.04 -37.79 3.19
N ARG A 373 -9.89 -38.23 2.69
CA ARG A 373 -9.24 -39.48 3.13
C ARG A 373 -8.68 -39.40 4.56
N THR A 374 -8.11 -38.27 4.98
CA THR A 374 -7.64 -38.11 6.37
C THR A 374 -8.80 -37.98 7.35
N GLN A 375 -9.87 -37.25 7.00
CA GLN A 375 -11.08 -37.18 7.83
C GLN A 375 -11.80 -38.53 7.94
N SER A 376 -11.83 -39.34 6.86
CA SER A 376 -12.38 -40.69 6.92
C SER A 376 -11.52 -41.62 7.78
N MET A 377 -10.19 -41.52 7.70
CA MET A 377 -9.28 -42.28 8.56
C MET A 377 -9.36 -41.87 10.04
N GLU A 378 -9.53 -40.57 10.33
CA GLU A 378 -9.65 -40.07 11.70
C GLU A 378 -11.02 -40.40 12.32
N SER A 379 -12.10 -40.38 11.54
CA SER A 379 -13.42 -40.86 11.98
C SER A 379 -13.43 -42.39 12.19
N VAL A 380 -12.71 -43.16 11.37
CA VAL A 380 -12.51 -44.60 11.60
C VAL A 380 -11.65 -44.86 12.85
N ARG A 381 -10.60 -44.07 13.11
CA ARG A 381 -9.81 -44.17 14.35
C ARG A 381 -10.65 -43.82 15.59
N ARG A 382 -11.48 -42.76 15.53
CA ARG A 382 -12.40 -42.40 16.63
C ARG A 382 -13.49 -43.45 16.86
N ARG A 383 -13.95 -44.15 15.81
CA ARG A 383 -14.85 -45.30 15.95
C ARG A 383 -14.15 -46.50 16.59
N LYS A 384 -12.91 -46.81 16.17
CA LYS A 384 -12.11 -47.89 16.78
C LYS A 384 -11.75 -47.61 18.24
N SER A 385 -11.49 -46.36 18.63
CA SER A 385 -11.22 -46.00 20.02
C SER A 385 -12.46 -46.04 20.93
N LYS A 386 -13.67 -45.84 20.37
CA LYS A 386 -14.92 -46.05 21.12
C LYS A 386 -15.22 -47.54 21.33
N ILE A 387 -14.96 -48.37 20.31
CA ILE A 387 -15.13 -49.83 20.41
C ILE A 387 -14.17 -50.44 21.44
N SER A 388 -12.95 -49.91 21.60
CA SER A 388 -12.01 -50.37 22.64
C SER A 388 -12.39 -49.99 24.08
N LEU A 389 -13.28 -49.01 24.26
CA LEU A 389 -13.82 -48.64 25.59
C LEU A 389 -15.05 -49.49 25.92
N GLU A 390 -15.91 -49.81 24.95
CA GLU A 390 -17.04 -50.73 25.14
C GLU A 390 -16.60 -52.17 25.36
N SER A 391 -15.54 -52.65 24.70
CA SER A 391 -14.99 -54.00 24.91
C SER A 391 -14.33 -54.20 26.28
N ARG A 392 -13.96 -53.11 26.97
CA ARG A 392 -13.37 -53.16 28.32
C ARG A 392 -14.45 -53.16 29.41
N ASN A 393 -15.63 -52.59 29.12
CA ASN A 393 -16.77 -52.61 30.03
C ASN A 393 -17.57 -53.93 29.95
N SER A 394 -17.55 -54.65 28.82
CA SER A 394 -18.22 -55.96 28.71
C SER A 394 -17.47 -57.10 29.41
N GLN A 395 -16.17 -56.96 29.68
CA GLN A 395 -15.40 -57.94 30.46
C GLN A 395 -15.55 -57.77 31.98
N ILE A 396 -15.98 -56.60 32.47
CA ILE A 396 -16.19 -56.36 33.91
C ILE A 396 -17.56 -56.89 34.37
N SER A 397 -18.55 -57.00 33.47
CA SER A 397 -19.88 -57.53 33.78
C SER A 397 -19.99 -59.06 33.82
N GLN A 398 -18.93 -59.81 33.51
CA GLN A 398 -18.93 -61.29 33.55
C GLN A 398 -18.19 -61.91 34.75
N GLN A 399 -17.64 -61.10 35.68
CA GLN A 399 -16.94 -61.58 36.87
C GLN A 399 -17.73 -61.35 38.19
N SER A 400 -19.02 -61.06 38.12
CA SER A 400 -19.88 -60.92 39.31
C SER A 400 -21.11 -61.83 39.24
N ASN A 401 -20.87 -63.12 39.39
CA ASN A 401 -21.85 -64.10 39.90
C ASN A 401 -21.11 -65.25 40.57
#